data_AF-A0A7W7G2C1-F1
#
_entry.id   AF-A0A7W7G2C1-F1
#
_cell.length_a   1.000
_cell.length_b   1.000
_cell.length_c   1.000
_cell.angle_alpha   90.00
_cell.angle_beta   90.00
_cell.angle_gamma   90.00
#
_symmetry.space_group_name_H-M   'P 1'
#
loop_
_entity.id
_entity.type
_entity.pdbx_description
1 polymer ?
#
loop_
_entity_poly.entity_id
_entity_poly.type
_entity_poly.pdbx_seq_one_letter_code
_entity_poly.pdbx_strand_id
1 'polypeptide(L)'
;MMASSSTAHVSHHARRLVRVDRSLPHQVGQPVRAVIAGGGIAGVTAALLLAERGVAVTLLERDERLGGRLAAWPRRMADGSTQMVGHGFHAFFRQYYNWRHVLRRIDPALSFLRPARRYPVISRSWPEEDFAGLPGTPPWNLAALLARSPSLPLREMREVDGPTSLALVRYSRAETYREYDSMPASEFLDRLAMPERARSLLFDVFAHSFFNPATEMSAAEMIMQFHFYFLRNPEGLDFDAPDDDYQSTIWGPLSERLRALGAEIRTGATVDRVEPGWTVTLTGGEELRADHVVLATDPASTGDIVAASAGLPQDLARRMKTVTTTAPYAVSRFWTDRDVAADRAAFSGVGGEPLLDSVSLFHRVERGAEQWARRTGGAVVELHAYAADPGVEAEAAADQMWSELSGIWREAGWMRTVERDTRIGYDAPSFGVGSDAARPGVITGADGLFLAGDWVRMPFPSALMERSAASAAIATNAILRRYGVRPNQVFSIPPRGLLAPRRR
;
A
#
# COMPACT_ATOMS: atom_id res chain seq x y z
N MET A 1 -4.18 40.09 10.02
CA MET A 1 -5.49 39.42 10.18
C MET A 1 -5.24 37.92 10.21
N MET A 2 -5.75 37.26 11.26
CA MET A 2 -5.47 35.87 11.58
C MET A 2 -5.86 34.93 10.43
N ALA A 3 -4.89 34.14 9.95
CA ALA A 3 -5.14 33.01 9.08
C ALA A 3 -6.03 32.00 9.83
N SER A 4 -7.28 31.85 9.40
CA SER A 4 -8.13 30.74 9.83
C SER A 4 -7.48 29.45 9.34
N SER A 5 -7.08 28.59 10.27
CA SER A 5 -6.61 27.26 9.96
C SER A 5 -7.77 26.47 9.34
N SER A 6 -7.76 26.34 8.01
CA SER A 6 -8.50 25.30 7.32
C SER A 6 -7.94 23.96 7.80
N THR A 7 -8.53 23.40 8.86
CA THR A 7 -8.38 21.98 9.16
C THR A 7 -8.99 21.23 8.00
N ALA A 8 -8.17 20.90 7.00
CA ALA A 8 -8.55 20.01 5.92
C ALA A 8 -9.19 18.76 6.54
N HIS A 9 -10.49 18.59 6.29
CA HIS A 9 -11.31 17.65 7.05
C HIS A 9 -10.81 16.22 6.84
N VAL A 10 -10.30 15.61 7.91
CA VAL A 10 -10.15 14.16 8.00
C VAL A 10 -11.56 13.57 8.10
N SER A 11 -11.78 12.45 7.43
CA SER A 11 -13.06 11.74 7.45
C SER A 11 -13.63 11.63 8.86
N HIS A 12 -14.93 11.89 9.02
CA HIS A 12 -15.63 11.76 10.29
C HIS A 12 -15.65 10.30 10.80
N HIS A 13 -15.32 9.34 9.94
CA HIS A 13 -15.17 7.93 10.25
C HIS A 13 -13.81 7.56 10.85
N ALA A 14 -12.79 8.42 10.66
CA ALA A 14 -11.44 8.18 11.16
C ALA A 14 -11.40 8.17 12.69
N ARG A 15 -10.85 7.11 13.27
CA ARG A 15 -10.60 7.01 14.71
C ARG A 15 -9.20 7.53 15.02
N ARG A 16 -9.15 8.53 15.89
CA ARG A 16 -7.91 9.07 16.44
C ARG A 16 -7.34 8.09 17.45
N LEU A 17 -6.20 7.48 17.14
CA LEU A 17 -5.51 6.54 18.02
C LEU A 17 -4.57 7.25 18.99
N VAL A 18 -3.91 8.31 18.54
CA VAL A 18 -3.06 9.18 19.38
C VAL A 18 -3.74 10.53 19.51
N ARG A 19 -4.02 10.99 20.73
CA ARG A 19 -4.54 12.36 20.93
C ARG A 19 -3.38 13.33 20.98
N VAL A 20 -3.48 14.42 20.22
CA VAL A 20 -2.49 15.50 20.25
C VAL A 20 -2.67 16.31 21.52
N ASP A 21 -1.73 16.18 22.46
CA ASP A 21 -1.64 17.06 23.61
C ASP A 21 -1.08 18.42 23.18
N ARG A 22 -1.93 19.45 23.23
CA ARG A 22 -1.57 20.81 22.80
C ARG A 22 -0.73 21.56 23.84
N SER A 23 -0.67 21.09 25.08
CA SER A 23 0.17 21.69 26.13
C SER A 23 1.66 21.45 25.89
N LEU A 24 2.01 20.37 25.18
CA LEU A 24 3.39 20.06 24.82
C LEU A 24 3.92 21.01 23.74
N PRO A 25 5.23 21.35 23.79
CA PRO A 25 5.89 22.16 22.78
C PRO A 25 5.75 21.56 21.39
N HIS A 26 5.67 22.43 20.38
CA HIS A 26 5.50 21.99 19.00
C HIS A 26 6.82 21.49 18.39
N GLN A 27 7.95 22.08 18.76
CA GLN A 27 9.29 21.74 18.28
C GLN A 27 10.16 21.19 19.40
N VAL A 28 11.23 20.47 19.04
CA VAL A 28 12.29 20.06 19.98
C VAL A 28 12.97 21.29 20.59
N GLY A 29 13.22 21.24 21.91
CA GLY A 29 13.89 22.33 22.65
C GLY A 29 15.43 22.29 22.60
N GLN A 30 15.99 21.28 21.94
CA GLN A 30 17.44 21.04 21.82
C GLN A 30 17.75 20.45 20.44
N PRO A 31 19.01 20.52 19.97
CA PRO A 31 19.41 19.85 18.73
C PRO A 31 19.17 18.34 18.82
N VAL A 32 18.47 17.81 17.81
CA VAL A 32 18.21 16.38 17.63
C VAL A 32 18.44 16.04 16.18
N ARG A 33 19.19 14.97 15.90
CA ARG A 33 19.49 14.46 14.58
C ARG A 33 18.85 13.09 14.38
N ALA A 34 18.22 12.89 13.22
CA ALA A 34 17.69 11.60 12.82
C ALA A 34 18.17 11.23 11.42
N VAL A 35 18.68 10.00 11.28
CA VAL A 35 18.97 9.40 9.97
C VAL A 35 17.85 8.43 9.62
N ILE A 36 17.35 8.53 8.39
CA ILE A 36 16.26 7.71 7.88
C ILE A 36 16.78 6.98 6.65
N ALA A 37 16.75 5.65 6.69
CA ALA A 37 17.18 4.80 5.58
C ALA A 37 15.95 4.35 4.78
N GLY A 38 15.89 4.66 3.49
CA GLY A 38 14.79 4.35 2.58
C GLY A 38 13.92 5.57 2.28
N GLY A 39 13.81 5.95 1.01
CA GLY A 39 13.07 7.08 0.47
C GLY A 39 11.67 6.73 -0.05
N GLY A 40 11.08 5.62 0.39
CA GLY A 40 9.68 5.27 0.12
C GLY A 40 8.69 6.02 1.02
N ILE A 41 7.40 5.64 0.96
CA ILE A 41 6.31 6.26 1.75
C ILE A 41 6.65 6.35 3.24
N ALA A 42 7.17 5.27 3.83
CA ALA A 42 7.51 5.22 5.25
C ALA A 42 8.61 6.22 5.61
N GLY A 43 9.72 6.23 4.87
CA GLY A 43 10.84 7.11 5.17
C GLY A 43 10.56 8.58 4.90
N VAL A 44 9.90 8.92 3.78
CA VAL A 44 9.47 10.30 3.49
C VAL A 44 8.46 10.79 4.54
N THR A 45 7.54 9.92 4.98
CA THR A 45 6.63 10.25 6.08
C THR A 45 7.39 10.53 7.37
N ALA A 46 8.34 9.67 7.74
CA ALA A 46 9.14 9.86 8.94
C ALA A 46 9.97 11.15 8.87
N ALA A 47 10.58 11.43 7.71
CA ALA A 47 11.39 12.60 7.46
C ALA A 47 10.57 13.88 7.62
N LEU A 48 9.40 13.92 6.99
CA LEU A 48 8.52 15.07 7.02
C LEU A 48 8.02 15.34 8.44
N LEU A 49 7.53 14.30 9.11
CA LEU A 49 6.97 14.40 10.45
C LEU A 49 8.00 14.76 11.53
N LEU A 50 9.28 14.44 11.34
CA LEU A 50 10.37 14.85 12.23
C LEU A 50 10.87 16.26 11.90
N ALA A 51 11.06 16.58 10.62
CA ALA A 51 11.51 17.89 10.17
C ALA A 51 10.49 18.99 10.53
N GLU A 52 9.18 18.72 10.43
CA GLU A 52 8.11 19.61 10.91
C GLU A 52 8.27 19.98 12.41
N ARG A 53 9.01 19.17 13.17
CA ARG A 53 9.23 19.33 14.62
C ARG A 53 10.61 19.88 14.97
N GLY A 54 11.38 20.31 13.97
CA GLY A 54 12.72 20.89 14.17
C GLY A 54 13.82 19.86 14.39
N VAL A 55 13.58 18.58 14.11
CA VAL A 55 14.64 17.56 14.08
C VAL A 55 15.45 17.73 12.80
N ALA A 56 16.77 17.73 12.90
CA ALA A 56 17.67 17.72 11.74
C ALA A 56 17.65 16.33 11.11
N VAL A 57 17.06 16.21 9.92
CA VAL A 57 16.84 14.94 9.24
C VAL A 57 17.78 14.79 8.05
N THR A 58 18.45 13.63 7.97
CA THR A 58 19.09 13.15 6.75
C THR A 58 18.34 11.91 6.26
N LEU A 59 17.69 12.03 5.10
CA LEU A 59 17.00 10.95 4.39
C LEU A 59 17.91 10.35 3.34
N LEU A 60 18.19 9.05 3.46
CA LEU A 60 19.07 8.28 2.58
C LEU A 60 18.25 7.34 1.71
N GLU A 61 18.43 7.40 0.40
CA GLU A 61 17.81 6.52 -0.58
C GLU A 61 18.89 5.91 -1.46
N ARG A 62 18.87 4.59 -1.62
CA ARG A 62 19.81 3.83 -2.46
C ARG A 62 19.65 4.20 -3.92
N ASP A 63 18.43 4.34 -4.39
CA ASP A 63 18.16 4.59 -5.80
C ASP A 63 18.34 6.08 -6.14
N GLU A 64 18.38 6.42 -7.44
CA GLU A 64 18.52 7.80 -7.91
C GLU A 64 17.29 8.68 -7.61
N ARG A 65 16.18 8.09 -7.17
CA ARG A 65 14.87 8.72 -7.02
C ARG A 65 14.18 8.21 -5.76
N LEU A 66 13.35 9.06 -5.17
CA LEU A 66 12.47 8.67 -4.08
C LEU A 66 11.28 7.85 -4.59
N GLY A 67 10.64 7.15 -3.67
CA GLY A 67 9.31 6.58 -3.86
C GLY A 67 9.21 5.08 -3.63
N GLY A 68 10.32 4.34 -3.69
CA GLY A 68 10.34 2.89 -3.56
C GLY A 68 9.30 2.25 -4.49
N ARG A 69 8.43 1.39 -3.96
CA ARG A 69 7.32 0.75 -4.72
C ARG A 69 6.28 1.70 -5.32
N LEU A 70 6.30 2.98 -4.99
CA LEU A 70 5.45 4.02 -5.61
C LEU A 70 6.30 5.00 -6.45
N ALA A 71 7.53 4.63 -6.81
CA ALA A 71 8.37 5.43 -7.69
C ALA A 71 7.82 5.48 -9.13
N ALA A 72 8.18 6.56 -9.82
CA ALA A 72 7.96 6.75 -11.24
C ALA A 72 9.23 7.27 -11.90
N TRP A 73 9.48 6.86 -13.14
CA TRP A 73 10.67 7.21 -13.91
C TRP A 73 10.33 7.51 -15.38
N PRO A 74 11.16 8.34 -16.05
CA PRO A 74 10.96 8.63 -17.46
C PRO A 74 11.40 7.45 -18.31
N ARG A 75 10.60 7.16 -19.34
CA ARG A 75 10.90 6.25 -20.44
C ARG A 75 10.90 7.04 -21.75
N ARG A 76 11.96 6.85 -22.53
CA ARG A 76 12.05 7.40 -23.89
C ARG A 76 11.30 6.47 -24.84
N MET A 77 10.29 7.01 -25.51
CA MET A 77 9.48 6.27 -26.47
C MET A 77 10.12 6.27 -27.86
N ALA A 78 9.72 5.32 -28.72
CA ALA A 78 10.20 5.22 -30.10
C ALA A 78 9.87 6.46 -30.96
N ASP A 79 8.77 7.17 -30.66
CA ASP A 79 8.38 8.43 -31.32
C ASP A 79 9.20 9.64 -30.86
N GLY A 80 10.18 9.44 -29.97
CA GLY A 80 10.97 10.51 -29.39
C GLY A 80 10.23 11.35 -28.36
N SER A 81 9.06 10.92 -27.88
CA SER A 81 8.44 11.48 -26.69
C SER A 81 9.00 10.82 -25.42
N THR A 82 8.72 11.42 -24.27
CA THR A 82 9.01 10.82 -22.96
C THR A 82 7.67 10.53 -22.28
N GLN A 83 7.53 9.33 -21.73
CA GLN A 83 6.40 8.94 -20.91
C GLN A 83 6.89 8.59 -19.53
N MET A 84 6.10 8.90 -18.51
CA MET A 84 6.39 8.44 -17.15
C MET A 84 5.80 7.05 -16.97
N VAL A 85 6.58 6.15 -16.40
CA VAL A 85 6.14 4.82 -15.97
C VAL A 85 6.42 4.68 -14.49
N GLY A 86 5.56 4.00 -13.75
CA GLY A 86 5.77 3.72 -12.33
C GLY A 86 5.49 2.26 -12.04
N HIS A 87 5.87 1.77 -10.86
CA HIS A 87 5.80 0.34 -10.48
C HIS A 87 4.54 -0.39 -10.95
N GLY A 88 3.39 0.28 -10.81
CA GLY A 88 2.14 -0.04 -11.46
C GLY A 88 1.02 0.87 -10.96
N PHE A 89 -0.22 0.54 -11.29
CA PHE A 89 -1.41 1.20 -10.77
C PHE A 89 -1.52 1.06 -9.25
N HIS A 90 -1.69 2.18 -8.55
CA HIS A 90 -1.88 2.20 -7.10
C HIS A 90 -3.18 2.93 -6.75
N ALA A 91 -4.10 2.22 -6.11
CA ALA A 91 -5.34 2.80 -5.60
C ALA A 91 -5.10 3.56 -4.28
N PHE A 92 -5.48 4.84 -4.24
CA PHE A 92 -5.42 5.68 -3.04
C PHE A 92 -6.76 5.63 -2.30
N PHE A 93 -6.97 4.56 -1.55
CA PHE A 93 -8.19 4.36 -0.78
C PHE A 93 -8.44 5.50 0.23
N ARG A 94 -9.71 5.86 0.42
CA ARG A 94 -10.08 7.03 1.26
C ARG A 94 -9.73 6.84 2.74
N GLN A 95 -9.72 5.60 3.21
CA GLN A 95 -9.30 5.19 4.55
C GLN A 95 -7.79 5.22 4.79
N TYR A 96 -6.98 5.62 3.79
CA TYR A 96 -5.55 5.86 3.97
C TYR A 96 -5.31 7.18 4.70
N TYR A 97 -5.87 7.30 5.91
CA TYR A 97 -5.95 8.55 6.66
C TYR A 97 -4.59 9.13 6.98
N ASN A 98 -3.61 8.30 7.37
CA ASN A 98 -2.27 8.76 7.70
C ASN A 98 -1.52 9.17 6.43
N TRP A 99 -1.60 8.39 5.36
CA TRP A 99 -0.94 8.75 4.11
C TRP A 99 -1.55 10.00 3.47
N ARG A 100 -2.89 10.09 3.38
CA ARG A 100 -3.60 11.29 2.92
C ARG A 100 -3.38 12.48 3.84
N HIS A 101 -3.08 12.26 5.12
CA HIS A 101 -2.68 13.35 6.01
C HIS A 101 -1.33 13.91 5.57
N VAL A 102 -0.34 13.06 5.24
CA VAL A 102 0.96 13.47 4.69
C VAL A 102 0.81 14.21 3.35
N LEU A 103 0.04 13.67 2.41
CA LEU A 103 -0.19 14.30 1.09
C LEU A 103 -0.81 15.69 1.20
N ARG A 104 -1.56 15.99 2.27
CA ARG A 104 -2.11 17.34 2.50
C ARG A 104 -1.06 18.42 2.77
N ARG A 105 0.20 18.06 2.98
CA ARG A 105 1.30 19.04 3.08
C ARG A 105 1.67 19.64 1.74
N ILE A 106 1.42 18.92 0.65
CA ILE A 106 1.69 19.38 -0.72
C ILE A 106 0.42 19.88 -1.41
N ASP A 107 -0.74 19.30 -1.07
CA ASP A 107 -2.05 19.77 -1.52
C ASP A 107 -3.10 19.59 -0.42
N PRO A 108 -3.45 20.65 0.32
CA PRO A 108 -4.41 20.58 1.42
C PRO A 108 -5.80 20.04 1.02
N ALA A 109 -6.20 20.22 -0.24
CA ALA A 109 -7.48 19.76 -0.78
C ALA A 109 -7.39 18.35 -1.39
N LEU A 110 -6.18 17.84 -1.63
CA LEU A 110 -5.93 16.60 -2.39
C LEU A 110 -6.59 16.64 -3.77
N SER A 111 -6.55 17.80 -4.43
CA SER A 111 -7.15 18.08 -5.74
C SER A 111 -6.56 17.26 -6.88
N PHE A 112 -5.31 16.80 -6.73
CA PHE A 112 -4.67 15.89 -7.69
C PHE A 112 -5.21 14.45 -7.61
N LEU A 113 -5.94 14.07 -6.55
CA LEU A 113 -6.55 12.74 -6.44
C LEU A 113 -7.96 12.75 -7.05
N ARG A 114 -8.15 12.01 -8.14
CA ARG A 114 -9.42 11.88 -8.85
C ARG A 114 -10.16 10.62 -8.41
N PRO A 115 -11.46 10.70 -8.09
CA PRO A 115 -12.22 9.54 -7.66
C PRO A 115 -12.43 8.57 -8.82
N ALA A 116 -12.14 7.28 -8.58
CA ALA A 116 -12.57 6.23 -9.47
C ALA A 116 -14.09 6.07 -9.36
N ARG A 117 -14.81 6.25 -10.47
CA ARG A 117 -16.29 6.19 -10.48
C ARG A 117 -16.85 4.76 -10.50
N ARG A 118 -16.01 3.79 -10.87
CA ARG A 118 -16.38 2.39 -11.09
C ARG A 118 -15.28 1.47 -10.52
N TYR A 119 -15.68 0.31 -10.01
CA TYR A 119 -14.79 -0.80 -9.64
C TYR A 119 -15.41 -2.09 -10.22
N PRO A 120 -15.35 -2.28 -11.54
CA PRO A 120 -15.83 -3.51 -12.14
C PRO A 120 -14.83 -4.64 -11.91
N VAL A 121 -15.37 -5.83 -11.63
CA VAL A 121 -14.66 -7.10 -11.82
C VAL A 121 -15.17 -7.72 -13.11
N ILE A 122 -14.27 -7.94 -14.06
CA ILE A 122 -14.53 -8.52 -15.38
C ILE A 122 -14.06 -9.97 -15.43
N SER A 123 -14.69 -10.78 -16.27
CA SER A 123 -14.35 -12.19 -16.44
C SER A 123 -14.75 -12.68 -17.84
N ARG A 124 -14.10 -13.74 -18.34
CA ARG A 124 -14.56 -14.46 -19.54
C ARG A 124 -15.85 -15.24 -19.29
N SER A 125 -16.03 -15.73 -18.06
CA SER A 125 -17.09 -16.70 -17.72
C SER A 125 -18.36 -16.05 -17.21
N TRP A 126 -18.26 -14.83 -16.69
CA TRP A 126 -19.36 -14.17 -15.96
C TRP A 126 -19.55 -12.72 -16.43
N PRO A 127 -20.79 -12.19 -16.36
CA PRO A 127 -21.02 -10.77 -16.58
C PRO A 127 -20.23 -9.90 -15.60
N GLU A 128 -19.86 -8.70 -16.06
CA GLU A 128 -19.18 -7.70 -15.24
C GLU A 128 -19.99 -7.33 -13.99
N GLU A 129 -19.32 -7.24 -12.84
CA GLU A 129 -19.92 -6.79 -11.58
C GLU A 129 -19.20 -5.57 -11.00
N ASP A 130 -19.94 -4.49 -10.78
CA ASP A 130 -19.39 -3.21 -10.31
C ASP A 130 -19.64 -3.01 -8.81
N PHE A 131 -18.54 -2.88 -8.06
CA PHE A 131 -18.52 -2.67 -6.62
C PHE A 131 -18.53 -1.19 -6.21
N ALA A 132 -18.65 -0.26 -7.16
CA ALA A 132 -18.78 1.16 -6.85
C ALA A 132 -20.16 1.52 -6.27
N GLY A 133 -20.17 2.57 -5.44
CA GLY A 133 -21.41 3.16 -4.90
C GLY A 133 -22.16 2.26 -3.93
N LEU A 134 -21.47 1.35 -3.25
CA LEU A 134 -22.06 0.62 -2.11
C LEU A 134 -22.35 1.61 -0.97
N PRO A 135 -23.46 1.45 -0.23
CA PRO A 135 -23.77 2.31 0.91
C PRO A 135 -22.62 2.34 1.90
N GLY A 136 -22.15 3.53 2.29
CA GLY A 136 -21.02 3.66 3.22
C GLY A 136 -21.35 3.35 4.68
N THR A 137 -22.48 2.74 5.03
CA THR A 137 -22.85 2.47 6.43
C THR A 137 -23.03 0.97 6.67
N PRO A 138 -22.08 0.31 7.34
CA PRO A 138 -22.28 -1.05 7.80
C PRO A 138 -23.49 -1.15 8.76
N PRO A 139 -24.36 -2.17 8.66
CA PRO A 139 -24.27 -3.36 7.79
C PRO A 139 -24.91 -3.20 6.39
N TRP A 140 -25.40 -2.01 6.02
CA TRP A 140 -26.08 -1.78 4.74
C TRP A 140 -25.17 -1.97 3.53
N ASN A 141 -23.86 -1.78 3.70
CA ASN A 141 -22.86 -2.08 2.66
C ASN A 141 -22.89 -3.56 2.24
N LEU A 142 -22.90 -4.47 3.22
CA LEU A 142 -22.95 -5.92 3.01
C LEU A 142 -24.32 -6.34 2.47
N ALA A 143 -25.40 -5.77 3.00
CA ALA A 143 -26.74 -6.04 2.48
C ALA A 143 -26.90 -5.60 1.02
N ALA A 144 -26.37 -4.43 0.65
CA ALA A 144 -26.39 -3.94 -0.73
C ALA A 144 -25.48 -4.77 -1.64
N LEU A 145 -24.33 -5.24 -1.16
CA LEU A 145 -23.47 -6.16 -1.88
C LEU A 145 -24.22 -7.46 -2.21
N LEU A 146 -24.83 -8.08 -1.20
CA LEU A 146 -25.64 -9.29 -1.34
C LEU A 146 -26.84 -9.08 -2.27
N ALA A 147 -27.48 -7.91 -2.23
CA ALA A 147 -28.63 -7.61 -3.08
C ALA A 147 -28.27 -7.26 -4.53
N ARG A 148 -27.11 -6.63 -4.75
CA ARG A 148 -26.65 -6.18 -6.08
C ARG A 148 -25.85 -7.24 -6.83
N SER A 149 -25.24 -8.21 -6.14
CA SER A 149 -24.37 -9.20 -6.75
C SER A 149 -25.16 -10.46 -7.17
N PRO A 150 -25.31 -10.73 -8.47
CA PRO A 150 -25.87 -12.00 -8.96
C PRO A 150 -25.04 -13.22 -8.56
N SER A 151 -23.81 -13.00 -8.08
CA SER A 151 -22.89 -14.02 -7.57
C SER A 151 -23.17 -14.45 -6.14
N LEU A 152 -24.10 -13.80 -5.45
CA LEU A 152 -24.47 -14.11 -4.08
C LEU A 152 -25.97 -14.47 -3.98
N PRO A 153 -26.48 -15.47 -4.72
CA PRO A 153 -27.88 -15.82 -4.61
C PRO A 153 -28.19 -16.29 -3.18
N LEU A 154 -29.20 -15.68 -2.55
CA LEU A 154 -29.59 -15.91 -1.15
C LEU A 154 -29.80 -17.39 -0.78
N ARG A 155 -30.07 -18.26 -1.77
CA ARG A 155 -30.21 -19.71 -1.57
C ARG A 155 -28.87 -20.37 -1.28
N GLU A 156 -27.81 -19.98 -1.97
CA GLU A 156 -26.46 -20.51 -1.80
C GLU A 156 -25.77 -19.89 -0.57
N MET A 157 -26.21 -18.70 -0.12
CA MET A 157 -25.78 -18.13 1.15
C MET A 157 -26.20 -18.95 2.39
N ARG A 158 -27.09 -19.93 2.24
CA ARG A 158 -27.46 -20.86 3.33
C ARG A 158 -26.38 -21.89 3.62
N GLU A 159 -25.48 -22.11 2.66
CA GLU A 159 -24.37 -23.06 2.78
C GLU A 159 -23.15 -22.43 3.46
N VAL A 160 -23.14 -21.09 3.60
CA VAL A 160 -22.09 -20.33 4.27
C VAL A 160 -22.07 -20.67 5.77
N ASP A 161 -20.89 -21.04 6.27
CA ASP A 161 -20.72 -21.37 7.68
C ASP A 161 -20.94 -20.14 8.59
N GLY A 162 -21.99 -20.19 9.40
CA GLY A 162 -22.38 -19.14 10.34
C GLY A 162 -21.27 -18.76 11.35
N PRO A 163 -20.63 -19.72 12.01
CA PRO A 163 -19.49 -19.46 12.91
C PRO A 163 -18.29 -18.77 12.24
N THR A 164 -17.91 -19.19 11.03
CA THR A 164 -16.76 -18.64 10.29
C THR A 164 -17.07 -17.24 9.73
N SER A 165 -18.27 -17.02 9.21
CA SER A 165 -18.73 -15.68 8.81
C SER A 165 -18.83 -14.71 10.00
N LEU A 166 -19.10 -15.22 11.20
CA LEU A 166 -19.09 -14.41 12.43
C LEU A 166 -17.69 -13.91 12.79
N ALA A 167 -16.63 -14.66 12.48
CA ALA A 167 -15.24 -14.24 12.69
C ALA A 167 -14.90 -12.96 11.90
N LEU A 168 -15.40 -12.86 10.67
CA LEU A 168 -15.24 -11.69 9.79
C LEU A 168 -15.81 -10.42 10.45
N VAL A 169 -17.04 -10.47 10.99
CA VAL A 169 -17.70 -9.29 11.60
C VAL A 169 -17.28 -9.02 13.06
N ARG A 170 -16.57 -9.97 13.70
CA ARG A 170 -16.07 -9.88 15.08
C ARG A 170 -14.59 -9.46 15.18
N TYR A 171 -13.98 -9.06 14.07
CA TYR A 171 -12.55 -8.71 14.01
C TYR A 171 -12.04 -7.98 15.27
N SER A 172 -10.96 -8.48 15.82
CA SER A 172 -10.31 -7.89 16.99
C SER A 172 -8.85 -8.27 16.92
N ARG A 173 -7.95 -7.28 16.83
CA ARG A 173 -6.53 -7.51 16.56
C ARG A 173 -5.89 -8.61 17.43
N ALA A 174 -6.27 -8.69 18.70
CA ALA A 174 -5.70 -9.63 19.66
C ALA A 174 -6.40 -11.01 19.72
N GLU A 175 -7.67 -11.12 19.30
CA GLU A 175 -8.41 -12.39 19.29
C GLU A 175 -8.26 -13.04 17.92
N THR A 176 -8.49 -12.30 16.85
CA THR A 176 -8.37 -12.77 15.46
C THR A 176 -6.98 -13.36 15.19
N TYR A 177 -5.90 -12.68 15.55
CA TYR A 177 -4.55 -13.22 15.33
C TYR A 177 -4.16 -14.34 16.30
N ARG A 178 -4.86 -14.49 17.42
CA ARG A 178 -4.61 -15.64 18.31
C ARG A 178 -5.26 -16.90 17.76
N GLU A 179 -6.43 -16.75 17.15
CA GLU A 179 -7.26 -17.86 16.69
C GLU A 179 -6.93 -18.29 15.25
N TYR A 180 -6.60 -17.34 14.37
CA TYR A 180 -6.53 -17.57 12.92
C TYR A 180 -5.15 -17.33 12.30
N ASP A 181 -4.13 -16.90 13.07
CA ASP A 181 -2.84 -16.59 12.45
C ASP A 181 -2.10 -17.85 11.97
N SER A 182 -2.27 -18.98 12.67
CA SER A 182 -1.70 -20.27 12.31
C SER A 182 -2.55 -21.06 11.29
N MET A 183 -3.55 -20.42 10.68
CA MET A 183 -4.43 -21.01 9.67
C MET A 183 -4.15 -20.35 8.31
N PRO A 184 -3.98 -21.13 7.22
CA PRO A 184 -3.97 -20.59 5.86
C PRO A 184 -5.29 -19.89 5.51
N ALA A 185 -5.23 -18.80 4.76
CA ALA A 185 -6.41 -18.10 4.28
C ALA A 185 -7.30 -19.01 3.42
N SER A 186 -6.71 -19.87 2.58
CA SER A 186 -7.44 -20.87 1.78
C SER A 186 -8.31 -21.78 2.64
N GLU A 187 -7.76 -22.30 3.74
CA GLU A 187 -8.49 -23.16 4.66
C GLU A 187 -9.67 -22.43 5.32
N PHE A 188 -9.47 -21.16 5.71
CA PHE A 188 -10.56 -20.33 6.23
C PHE A 188 -11.67 -20.12 5.19
N LEU A 189 -11.31 -19.88 3.94
CA LEU A 189 -12.26 -19.69 2.84
C LEU A 189 -13.01 -20.97 2.48
N ASP A 190 -12.34 -22.12 2.54
CA ASP A 190 -12.96 -23.43 2.33
C ASP A 190 -13.99 -23.71 3.44
N ARG A 191 -13.65 -23.39 4.69
CA ARG A 191 -14.57 -23.48 5.84
C ARG A 191 -15.75 -22.52 5.73
N LEU A 192 -15.55 -21.34 5.14
CA LEU A 192 -16.64 -20.40 4.89
C LEU A 192 -17.67 -20.96 3.89
N ALA A 193 -17.27 -21.95 3.07
CA ALA A 193 -18.12 -22.67 2.11
C ALA A 193 -18.86 -21.71 1.15
N MET A 194 -18.15 -20.70 0.63
CA MET A 194 -18.75 -19.78 -0.35
C MET A 194 -18.83 -20.42 -1.75
N PRO A 195 -19.87 -20.10 -2.54
CA PRO A 195 -19.94 -20.49 -3.93
C PRO A 195 -18.69 -20.05 -4.71
N GLU A 196 -18.24 -20.85 -5.67
CA GLU A 196 -17.02 -20.59 -6.45
C GLU A 196 -17.00 -19.18 -7.04
N ARG A 197 -18.12 -18.76 -7.65
CA ARG A 197 -18.25 -17.41 -8.22
C ARG A 197 -18.11 -16.30 -7.16
N ALA A 198 -18.68 -16.49 -5.98
CA ALA A 198 -18.57 -15.53 -4.87
C ALA A 198 -17.14 -15.49 -4.31
N ARG A 199 -16.50 -16.65 -4.19
CA ARG A 199 -15.10 -16.76 -3.79
C ARG A 199 -14.20 -16.02 -4.77
N SER A 200 -14.33 -16.27 -6.07
CA SER A 200 -13.49 -15.62 -7.07
C SER A 200 -13.68 -14.11 -7.10
N LEU A 201 -14.90 -13.60 -7.01
CA LEU A 201 -15.16 -12.17 -7.06
C LEU A 201 -14.82 -11.41 -5.77
N LEU A 202 -15.12 -11.99 -4.60
CA LEU A 202 -14.98 -11.30 -3.31
C LEU A 202 -13.69 -11.63 -2.57
N PHE A 203 -13.04 -12.74 -2.90
CA PHE A 203 -11.88 -13.23 -2.17
C PHE A 203 -10.67 -13.40 -3.06
N ASP A 204 -10.75 -14.05 -4.22
CA ASP A 204 -9.56 -14.29 -5.04
C ASP A 204 -9.04 -12.96 -5.65
N VAL A 205 -9.91 -12.15 -6.26
CA VAL A 205 -9.53 -10.81 -6.77
C VAL A 205 -8.93 -9.92 -5.68
N PHE A 206 -9.43 -10.03 -4.45
CA PHE A 206 -8.92 -9.23 -3.33
C PHE A 206 -7.65 -9.80 -2.71
N ALA A 207 -7.54 -11.12 -2.55
CA ALA A 207 -6.35 -11.80 -2.05
C ALA A 207 -5.17 -11.57 -2.99
N HIS A 208 -5.39 -11.70 -4.30
CA HIS A 208 -4.40 -11.37 -5.31
C HIS A 208 -4.06 -9.89 -5.27
N SER A 209 -5.01 -8.97 -5.08
CA SER A 209 -4.70 -7.53 -4.90
C SER A 209 -3.79 -7.24 -3.69
N PHE A 210 -3.57 -8.21 -2.79
CA PHE A 210 -2.61 -8.13 -1.68
C PHE A 210 -1.30 -8.91 -1.93
N PHE A 211 -1.05 -9.30 -3.19
CA PHE A 211 0.14 -9.98 -3.67
C PHE A 211 0.37 -11.38 -3.09
N ASN A 212 -0.62 -12.00 -2.45
CA ASN A 212 -0.39 -13.21 -1.67
C ASN A 212 -1.28 -14.37 -2.11
N PRO A 213 -0.69 -15.54 -2.46
CA PRO A 213 -1.46 -16.78 -2.61
C PRO A 213 -2.23 -17.10 -1.32
N ALA A 214 -3.52 -17.43 -1.44
CA ALA A 214 -4.37 -17.71 -0.29
C ALA A 214 -3.87 -18.92 0.55
N THR A 215 -3.14 -19.84 -0.06
CA THR A 215 -2.56 -21.01 0.61
C THR A 215 -1.39 -20.68 1.54
N GLU A 216 -0.71 -19.56 1.32
CA GLU A 216 0.48 -19.16 2.08
C GLU A 216 0.17 -18.04 3.09
N MET A 217 -0.86 -17.25 2.79
CA MET A 217 -1.28 -16.12 3.59
C MET A 217 -1.94 -16.54 4.91
N SER A 218 -1.64 -15.84 6.01
CA SER A 218 -2.37 -15.98 7.28
C SER A 218 -3.85 -15.58 7.15
N ALA A 219 -4.76 -16.45 7.60
CA ALA A 219 -6.20 -16.16 7.65
C ALA A 219 -6.51 -14.95 8.56
N ALA A 220 -5.76 -14.75 9.65
CA ALA A 220 -5.92 -13.57 10.50
C ALA A 220 -5.61 -12.26 9.75
N GLU A 221 -4.58 -12.27 8.91
CA GLU A 221 -4.24 -11.13 8.07
C GLU A 221 -5.34 -10.89 7.03
N MET A 222 -5.88 -11.94 6.42
CA MET A 222 -6.99 -11.85 5.47
C MET A 222 -8.24 -11.24 6.14
N ILE A 223 -8.64 -11.73 7.31
CA ILE A 223 -9.78 -11.18 8.08
C ILE A 223 -9.55 -9.71 8.43
N MET A 224 -8.32 -9.33 8.80
CA MET A 224 -7.96 -7.93 9.06
C MET A 224 -8.16 -7.07 7.81
N GLN A 225 -7.77 -7.55 6.63
CA GLN A 225 -7.96 -6.84 5.37
C GLN A 225 -9.43 -6.73 4.98
N PHE A 226 -10.24 -7.77 5.16
CA PHE A 226 -11.70 -7.68 4.99
C PHE A 226 -12.33 -6.66 5.93
N HIS A 227 -11.87 -6.61 7.18
CA HIS A 227 -12.30 -5.59 8.13
C HIS A 227 -11.87 -4.18 7.70
N PHE A 228 -10.65 -4.06 7.16
CA PHE A 228 -10.08 -2.80 6.68
C PHE A 228 -10.78 -2.24 5.44
N TYR A 229 -11.17 -3.08 4.48
CA TYR A 229 -11.75 -2.66 3.21
C TYR A 229 -13.27 -2.79 3.13
N PHE A 230 -13.93 -3.58 3.98
CA PHE A 230 -15.37 -3.85 3.83
C PHE A 230 -16.17 -3.78 5.14
N LEU A 231 -15.93 -4.71 6.07
CA LEU A 231 -16.95 -5.13 7.03
C LEU A 231 -17.31 -4.09 8.09
N ARG A 232 -16.43 -3.12 8.33
CA ARG A 232 -16.71 -1.95 9.18
C ARG A 232 -16.10 -0.66 8.63
N ASN A 233 -15.71 -0.64 7.36
CA ASN A 233 -15.15 0.55 6.76
C ASN A 233 -16.22 1.25 5.92
N PRO A 234 -16.69 2.44 6.34
CA PRO A 234 -17.70 3.20 5.61
C PRO A 234 -17.21 3.74 4.27
N GLU A 235 -15.90 3.84 4.08
CA GLU A 235 -15.29 4.26 2.82
C GLU A 235 -15.03 3.07 1.88
N GLY A 236 -15.15 1.83 2.39
CA GLY A 236 -15.14 0.64 1.56
C GLY A 236 -13.93 0.51 0.63
N LEU A 237 -14.24 0.23 -0.63
CA LEU A 237 -13.30 0.19 -1.76
C LEU A 237 -13.24 1.52 -2.53
N ASP A 238 -13.87 2.59 -2.05
CA ASP A 238 -13.75 3.88 -2.72
C ASP A 238 -12.28 4.30 -2.71
N PHE A 239 -11.73 4.43 -3.91
CA PHE A 239 -10.36 4.82 -4.12
C PHE A 239 -10.27 5.97 -5.12
N ASP A 240 -9.22 6.76 -4.95
CA ASP A 240 -8.84 7.79 -5.89
C ASP A 240 -7.54 7.37 -6.58
N ALA A 241 -7.21 7.99 -7.72
CA ALA A 241 -5.91 7.88 -8.36
C ALA A 241 -5.35 9.29 -8.62
N PRO A 242 -4.03 9.51 -8.53
CA PRO A 242 -3.42 10.77 -8.98
C PRO A 242 -3.79 11.07 -10.44
N ASP A 243 -3.97 12.34 -10.77
CA ASP A 243 -4.27 12.80 -12.13
C ASP A 243 -3.03 12.86 -13.05
N ASP A 244 -1.88 12.40 -12.56
CA ASP A 244 -0.62 12.28 -13.31
C ASP A 244 0.35 11.38 -12.55
N ASP A 245 1.54 11.18 -13.11
CA ASP A 245 2.57 10.32 -12.55
C ASP A 245 2.97 10.69 -11.10
N TYR A 246 3.44 9.68 -10.35
CA TYR A 246 3.79 9.85 -8.93
C TYR A 246 4.98 10.78 -8.69
N GLN A 247 5.91 10.92 -9.65
CA GLN A 247 7.07 11.80 -9.49
C GLN A 247 6.64 13.27 -9.53
N SER A 248 5.81 13.66 -10.49
CA SER A 248 5.33 15.05 -10.63
C SER A 248 4.29 15.42 -9.57
N THR A 249 3.40 14.49 -9.20
CA THR A 249 2.29 14.78 -8.29
C THR A 249 2.61 14.60 -6.81
N ILE A 250 3.58 13.74 -6.46
CA ILE A 250 3.86 13.36 -5.06
C ILE A 250 5.31 13.63 -4.70
N TRP A 251 6.27 12.98 -5.36
CA TRP A 251 7.65 12.95 -4.89
C TRP A 251 8.39 14.26 -5.09
N GLY A 252 8.20 14.94 -6.22
CA GLY A 252 8.73 16.28 -6.45
C GLY A 252 8.29 17.26 -5.37
N PRO A 253 6.97 17.48 -5.20
CA PRO A 253 6.43 18.39 -4.17
C PRO A 253 6.84 18.01 -2.74
N LEU A 254 6.87 16.71 -2.37
CA LEU A 254 7.32 16.29 -1.03
C LEU A 254 8.82 16.55 -0.83
N SER A 255 9.64 16.35 -1.87
CA SER A 255 11.07 16.64 -1.82
C SER A 255 11.33 18.13 -1.62
N GLU A 256 10.61 18.99 -2.35
CA GLU A 256 10.68 20.44 -2.17
C GLU A 256 10.27 20.85 -0.76
N ARG A 257 9.18 20.27 -0.24
CA ARG A 257 8.70 20.54 1.12
C ARG A 257 9.73 20.12 2.18
N LEU A 258 10.34 18.95 2.04
CA LEU A 258 11.39 18.47 2.95
C LEU A 258 12.61 19.39 2.95
N ARG A 259 13.10 19.79 1.77
CA ARG A 259 14.22 20.73 1.65
C ARG A 259 13.88 22.09 2.26
N ALA A 260 12.64 22.57 2.08
CA ALA A 260 12.17 23.81 2.71
C ALA A 260 12.10 23.73 4.25
N LEU A 261 11.99 22.53 4.82
CA LEU A 261 12.09 22.28 6.26
C LEU A 261 13.53 22.07 6.74
N GLY A 262 14.53 22.17 5.85
CA GLY A 262 15.94 21.97 6.17
C GLY A 262 16.39 20.50 6.22
N ALA A 263 15.57 19.56 5.76
CA ALA A 263 15.97 18.16 5.65
C ALA A 263 16.94 17.96 4.48
N GLU A 264 17.97 17.15 4.72
CA GLU A 264 18.90 16.69 3.70
C GLU A 264 18.36 15.42 3.04
N ILE A 265 18.30 15.40 1.70
CA ILE A 265 17.87 14.24 0.92
C ILE A 265 19.04 13.79 0.07
N ARG A 266 19.49 12.55 0.27
CA ARG A 266 20.61 11.94 -0.46
C ARG A 266 20.14 10.68 -1.18
N THR A 267 20.02 10.76 -2.49
CA THR A 267 19.80 9.64 -3.41
C THR A 267 21.12 9.01 -3.82
N GLY A 268 21.12 7.76 -4.30
CA GLY A 268 22.37 7.03 -4.58
C GLY A 268 23.17 6.68 -3.31
N ALA A 269 22.55 6.76 -2.13
CA ALA A 269 23.17 6.61 -0.82
C ALA A 269 22.64 5.35 -0.12
N THR A 270 23.34 4.24 -0.33
CA THR A 270 23.04 2.95 0.30
C THR A 270 23.59 2.88 1.72
N VAL A 271 22.77 2.44 2.67
CA VAL A 271 23.21 2.16 4.05
C VAL A 271 23.72 0.72 4.13
N ASP A 272 24.95 0.53 4.62
CA ASP A 272 25.55 -0.79 4.84
C ASP A 272 25.21 -1.35 6.22
N ARG A 273 25.43 -0.54 7.27
CA ARG A 273 25.25 -0.95 8.66
C ARG A 273 25.00 0.22 9.59
N VAL A 274 24.52 -0.08 10.79
CA VAL A 274 24.28 0.85 11.89
C VAL A 274 25.04 0.36 13.11
N GLU A 275 25.95 1.17 13.62
CA GLU A 275 26.81 0.82 14.75
C GLU A 275 26.27 1.41 16.07
N PRO A 276 26.68 0.85 17.23
CA PRO A 276 26.34 1.41 18.54
C PRO A 276 26.68 2.90 18.64
N GLY A 277 25.79 3.69 19.24
CA GLY A 277 25.89 5.15 19.23
C GLY A 277 25.28 5.81 17.99
N TRP A 278 24.54 5.04 17.17
CA TRP A 278 23.77 5.51 16.02
C TRP A 278 24.63 6.18 14.94
N THR A 279 25.81 5.60 14.72
CA THR A 279 26.62 5.87 13.52
C THR A 279 26.09 5.00 12.38
N VAL A 280 25.66 5.63 11.30
CA VAL A 280 25.19 4.97 10.07
C VAL A 280 26.31 5.01 9.06
N THR A 281 26.77 3.83 8.62
CA THR A 281 27.81 3.70 7.59
C THR A 281 27.16 3.46 6.24
N LEU A 282 27.53 4.27 5.24
CA LEU A 282 27.09 4.11 3.86
C LEU A 282 28.03 3.18 3.08
N THR A 283 27.55 2.61 1.98
CA THR A 283 28.42 1.98 0.99
C THR A 283 29.46 2.99 0.52
N GLY A 284 30.73 2.61 0.59
CA GLY A 284 31.88 3.51 0.35
C GLY A 284 32.52 4.08 1.61
N GLY A 285 31.98 3.77 2.79
CA GLY A 285 32.63 4.00 4.10
C GLY A 285 32.37 5.37 4.74
N GLU A 286 31.49 6.20 4.15
CA GLU A 286 31.06 7.43 4.79
C GLU A 286 30.23 7.13 6.05
N GLU A 287 30.45 7.91 7.12
CA GLU A 287 29.76 7.74 8.40
C GLU A 287 28.94 8.98 8.77
N LEU A 288 27.69 8.75 9.15
CA LEU A 288 26.76 9.78 9.61
C LEU A 288 26.37 9.49 11.07
N ARG A 289 26.56 10.46 11.97
CA ARG A 289 26.15 10.34 13.38
C ARG A 289 24.75 10.92 13.60
N ALA A 290 23.89 10.14 14.24
CA ALA A 290 22.53 10.54 14.59
C ALA A 290 22.25 10.35 16.10
N ASP A 291 21.12 10.88 16.57
CA ASP A 291 20.57 10.53 17.89
C ASP A 291 19.51 9.42 17.76
N HIS A 292 18.88 9.31 16.59
CA HIS A 292 17.90 8.27 16.24
C HIS A 292 18.09 7.78 14.81
N VAL A 293 17.78 6.51 14.57
CA VAL A 293 17.77 5.90 13.23
C VAL A 293 16.40 5.29 12.98
N VAL A 294 15.84 5.56 11.79
CA VAL A 294 14.64 4.88 11.29
C VAL A 294 15.01 4.06 10.07
N LEU A 295 14.93 2.74 10.19
CA LEU A 295 15.05 1.83 9.03
C LEU A 295 13.68 1.72 8.37
N ALA A 296 13.56 2.38 7.22
CA ALA A 296 12.35 2.47 6.41
C ALA A 296 12.52 1.84 5.01
N THR A 297 13.48 0.92 4.87
CA THR A 297 13.75 0.16 3.64
C THR A 297 12.82 -1.05 3.53
N ASP A 298 12.92 -1.78 2.41
CA ASP A 298 12.23 -3.06 2.23
C ASP A 298 12.75 -4.13 3.23
N PRO A 299 12.02 -5.26 3.40
CA PRO A 299 12.40 -6.31 4.35
C PRO A 299 13.80 -6.87 4.16
N ALA A 300 14.22 -7.10 2.91
CA ALA A 300 15.51 -7.70 2.59
C ALA A 300 16.62 -6.71 2.95
N SER A 301 16.54 -5.48 2.47
CA SER A 301 17.51 -4.43 2.79
C SER A 301 17.59 -4.16 4.29
N THR A 302 16.47 -4.14 5.02
CA THR A 302 16.50 -4.00 6.49
C THR A 302 17.16 -5.21 7.15
N GLY A 303 16.89 -6.42 6.66
CA GLY A 303 17.51 -7.65 7.12
C GLY A 303 19.03 -7.64 6.96
N ASP A 304 19.52 -7.22 5.80
CA ASP A 304 20.95 -7.11 5.48
C ASP A 304 21.65 -6.08 6.37
N ILE A 305 21.07 -4.88 6.51
CA ILE A 305 21.58 -3.84 7.41
C ILE A 305 21.66 -4.38 8.83
N VAL A 306 20.60 -5.02 9.35
CA VAL A 306 20.57 -5.56 10.71
C VAL A 306 21.61 -6.68 10.88
N ALA A 307 21.79 -7.54 9.87
CA ALA A 307 22.78 -8.62 9.89
C ALA A 307 24.23 -8.09 9.89
N ALA A 308 24.50 -7.01 9.16
CA ALA A 308 25.81 -6.35 9.10
C ALA A 308 26.11 -5.46 10.33
N SER A 309 25.11 -5.18 11.16
CA SER A 309 25.20 -4.26 12.30
C SER A 309 25.57 -4.98 13.60
N ALA A 310 26.86 -4.98 13.94
CA ALA A 310 27.33 -5.54 15.21
C ALA A 310 26.75 -4.77 16.42
N GLY A 311 26.36 -5.50 17.46
CA GLY A 311 25.86 -4.90 18.72
C GLY A 311 24.37 -4.55 18.74
N LEU A 312 23.63 -4.76 17.65
CA LEU A 312 22.16 -4.71 17.69
C LEU A 312 21.59 -5.91 18.47
N PRO A 313 20.40 -5.77 19.09
CA PRO A 313 19.77 -6.86 19.83
C PRO A 313 19.56 -8.10 18.95
N GLN A 314 20.03 -9.25 19.44
CA GLN A 314 19.88 -10.53 18.73
C GLN A 314 18.42 -10.88 18.41
N ASP A 315 17.48 -10.44 19.25
CA ASP A 315 16.04 -10.62 19.00
C ASP A 315 15.59 -9.90 17.73
N LEU A 316 16.10 -8.69 17.45
CA LEU A 316 15.77 -7.96 16.23
C LEU A 316 16.21 -8.74 14.98
N ALA A 317 17.46 -9.20 14.96
CA ALA A 317 17.97 -10.01 13.85
C ALA A 317 17.17 -11.31 13.67
N ARG A 318 16.78 -11.98 14.77
CA ARG A 318 15.94 -13.18 14.72
C ARG A 318 14.56 -12.88 14.13
N ARG A 319 13.93 -11.79 14.54
CA ARG A 319 12.60 -11.37 14.04
C ARG A 319 12.64 -10.94 12.57
N MET A 320 13.70 -10.24 12.14
CA MET A 320 13.85 -9.86 10.73
C MET A 320 13.89 -11.08 9.81
N LYS A 321 14.53 -12.18 10.22
CA LYS A 321 14.54 -13.45 9.47
C LYS A 321 13.14 -14.08 9.28
N THR A 322 12.13 -13.63 10.02
CA THR A 322 10.75 -14.11 9.88
C THR A 322 9.91 -13.30 8.90
N VAL A 323 10.45 -12.16 8.43
CA VAL A 323 9.77 -11.33 7.42
C VAL A 323 10.19 -11.82 6.05
N THR A 324 9.30 -12.55 5.38
CA THR A 324 9.51 -13.01 4.01
C THR A 324 8.73 -12.17 3.01
N THR A 325 9.20 -12.16 1.77
CA THR A 325 8.45 -11.63 0.64
C THR A 325 7.59 -12.72 0.01
N THR A 326 6.59 -12.31 -0.74
CA THR A 326 5.62 -13.18 -1.40
C THR A 326 6.03 -13.55 -2.83
N ALA A 327 5.13 -14.23 -3.54
CA ALA A 327 5.25 -14.52 -4.96
C ALA A 327 5.55 -13.25 -5.78
N PRO A 328 6.30 -13.37 -6.89
CA PRO A 328 6.54 -12.24 -7.75
C PRO A 328 5.25 -11.66 -8.33
N TYR A 329 5.27 -10.36 -8.62
CA TYR A 329 4.23 -9.72 -9.43
C TYR A 329 4.79 -9.33 -10.79
N ALA A 330 3.94 -9.39 -11.82
CA ALA A 330 4.26 -8.95 -13.17
C ALA A 330 3.42 -7.72 -13.53
N VAL A 331 4.07 -6.69 -14.08
CA VAL A 331 3.39 -5.50 -14.59
C VAL A 331 3.83 -5.25 -16.02
N SER A 332 2.85 -5.08 -16.90
CA SER A 332 3.08 -4.85 -18.33
C SER A 332 2.26 -3.66 -18.81
N ARG A 333 2.92 -2.57 -19.20
CA ARG A 333 2.28 -1.40 -19.81
C ARG A 333 2.44 -1.44 -21.32
N PHE A 334 1.32 -1.36 -22.02
CA PHE A 334 1.20 -1.40 -23.47
C PHE A 334 0.72 -0.05 -23.99
N TRP A 335 1.39 0.43 -25.02
CA TRP A 335 0.92 1.53 -25.86
C TRP A 335 0.41 0.93 -27.16
N THR A 336 -0.82 1.21 -27.54
CA THR A 336 -1.48 0.59 -28.69
C THR A 336 -1.75 1.57 -29.82
N ASP A 337 -2.01 1.04 -31.01
CA ASP A 337 -2.30 1.83 -32.22
C ASP A 337 -3.70 2.46 -32.25
N ARG A 338 -4.58 2.05 -31.32
CA ARG A 338 -5.95 2.53 -31.17
C ARG A 338 -6.41 2.45 -29.71
N ASP A 339 -7.48 3.17 -29.38
CA ASP A 339 -8.13 3.10 -28.07
C ASP A 339 -9.00 1.83 -27.92
N VAL A 340 -9.33 1.48 -26.67
CA VAL A 340 -10.34 0.48 -26.30
C VAL A 340 -11.75 1.10 -26.31
N ALA A 341 -12.79 0.29 -26.11
CA ALA A 341 -14.16 0.81 -26.08
C ALA A 341 -14.36 1.93 -25.02
N ALA A 342 -15.20 2.91 -25.33
CA ALA A 342 -15.38 4.12 -24.52
C ALA A 342 -16.03 3.85 -23.15
N ASP A 343 -16.73 2.73 -23.01
CA ASP A 343 -17.42 2.29 -21.79
C ASP A 343 -16.51 1.53 -20.81
N ARG A 344 -15.30 1.12 -21.22
CA ARG A 344 -14.34 0.46 -20.34
C ARG A 344 -13.98 1.37 -19.14
N ALA A 345 -14.00 0.81 -17.94
CA ALA A 345 -13.59 1.56 -16.76
C ALA A 345 -12.08 1.85 -16.78
N ALA A 346 -11.67 2.90 -16.08
CA ALA A 346 -10.26 3.26 -15.93
C ALA A 346 -9.44 2.18 -15.18
N PHE A 347 -10.10 1.40 -14.33
CA PHE A 347 -9.54 0.27 -13.62
C PHE A 347 -10.58 -0.84 -13.60
N SER A 348 -10.15 -2.08 -13.81
CA SER A 348 -10.96 -3.29 -13.68
C SER A 348 -10.17 -4.37 -12.95
N GLY A 349 -10.76 -4.99 -11.94
CA GLY A 349 -10.27 -6.28 -11.44
C GLY A 349 -10.64 -7.39 -12.41
N VAL A 350 -9.85 -8.46 -12.50
CA VAL A 350 -10.07 -9.58 -13.40
C VAL A 350 -10.23 -10.85 -12.57
N GLY A 351 -11.34 -11.56 -12.79
CA GLY A 351 -11.67 -12.78 -12.05
C GLY A 351 -11.68 -14.01 -12.94
N GLY A 352 -11.04 -15.08 -12.46
CA GLY A 352 -11.06 -16.41 -13.09
C GLY A 352 -10.00 -16.61 -14.18
N GLU A 353 -9.10 -15.65 -14.37
CA GLU A 353 -7.94 -15.82 -15.25
C GLU A 353 -6.75 -16.41 -14.48
N PRO A 354 -5.91 -17.25 -15.13
CA PRO A 354 -4.74 -17.83 -14.48
C PRO A 354 -3.68 -16.82 -14.04
N LEU A 355 -3.48 -15.73 -14.79
CA LEU A 355 -2.39 -14.79 -14.53
C LEU A 355 -2.85 -13.33 -14.42
N LEU A 356 -3.77 -12.88 -15.28
CA LEU A 356 -4.25 -11.50 -15.31
C LEU A 356 -5.20 -11.21 -14.15
N ASP A 357 -4.77 -10.33 -13.23
CA ASP A 357 -5.55 -9.94 -12.06
C ASP A 357 -6.21 -8.56 -12.19
N SER A 358 -5.64 -7.65 -12.97
CA SER A 358 -6.28 -6.35 -13.22
C SER A 358 -5.81 -5.66 -14.50
N VAL A 359 -6.66 -4.75 -14.99
CA VAL A 359 -6.42 -3.91 -16.17
C VAL A 359 -6.64 -2.45 -15.80
N SER A 360 -5.66 -1.60 -16.14
CA SER A 360 -5.73 -0.15 -15.90
C SER A 360 -5.53 0.64 -17.19
N LEU A 361 -6.37 1.64 -17.42
CA LEU A 361 -6.33 2.52 -18.59
C LEU A 361 -5.69 3.86 -18.22
N PHE A 362 -4.36 3.91 -18.30
CA PHE A 362 -3.55 5.06 -17.87
C PHE A 362 -3.89 6.36 -18.61
N HIS A 363 -4.21 6.27 -19.89
CA HIS A 363 -4.64 7.40 -20.71
C HIS A 363 -5.98 8.03 -20.26
N ARG A 364 -6.70 7.39 -19.33
CA ARG A 364 -7.95 7.90 -18.72
C ARG A 364 -7.75 8.46 -17.31
N VAL A 365 -6.55 8.34 -16.74
CA VAL A 365 -6.24 8.76 -15.37
C VAL A 365 -5.05 9.70 -15.28
N GLU A 366 -3.98 9.45 -16.03
CA GLU A 366 -2.76 10.27 -16.01
C GLU A 366 -2.72 11.23 -17.19
N ARG A 367 -2.53 12.53 -16.92
CA ARG A 367 -2.43 13.57 -17.97
C ARG A 367 -1.32 13.27 -18.98
N GLY A 368 -0.16 12.76 -18.55
CA GLY A 368 0.93 12.42 -19.46
C GLY A 368 0.53 11.36 -20.51
N ALA A 369 -0.16 10.32 -20.08
CA ALA A 369 -0.67 9.25 -20.95
C ALA A 369 -1.86 9.74 -21.81
N GLU A 370 -2.73 10.59 -21.26
CA GLU A 370 -3.83 11.22 -22.00
C GLU A 370 -3.30 12.06 -23.16
N GLN A 371 -2.28 12.88 -22.93
CA GLN A 371 -1.67 13.71 -23.97
C GLN A 371 -1.05 12.86 -25.09
N TRP A 372 -0.43 11.74 -24.75
CA TRP A 372 0.08 10.79 -25.73
C TRP A 372 -1.07 10.18 -26.55
N ALA A 373 -2.12 9.69 -25.89
CA ALA A 373 -3.29 9.09 -26.55
C ALA A 373 -4.00 10.06 -27.49
N ARG A 374 -4.19 11.33 -27.07
CA ARG A 374 -4.77 12.38 -27.94
C ARG A 374 -3.95 12.65 -29.20
N ARG A 375 -2.62 12.50 -29.13
CA ARG A 375 -1.72 12.72 -30.28
C ARG A 375 -1.68 11.53 -31.23
N THR A 376 -1.72 10.31 -30.70
CA THR A 376 -1.52 9.08 -31.49
C THR A 376 -2.83 8.39 -31.89
N GLY A 377 -3.94 8.69 -31.20
CA GLY A 377 -5.19 7.94 -31.28
C GLY A 377 -5.14 6.59 -30.56
N GLY A 378 -4.05 6.28 -29.85
CA GLY A 378 -3.82 5.03 -29.15
C GLY A 378 -4.35 5.00 -27.71
N ALA A 379 -4.25 3.83 -27.08
CA ALA A 379 -4.46 3.68 -25.64
C ALA A 379 -3.16 3.33 -24.92
N VAL A 380 -3.11 3.71 -23.63
CA VAL A 380 -2.12 3.22 -22.67
C VAL A 380 -2.84 2.27 -21.71
N VAL A 381 -2.53 0.98 -21.80
CA VAL A 381 -3.17 -0.12 -21.06
C VAL A 381 -2.11 -0.82 -20.21
N GLU A 382 -2.36 -0.98 -18.91
CA GLU A 382 -1.45 -1.69 -18.01
C GLU A 382 -2.13 -2.93 -17.44
N LEU A 383 -1.43 -4.06 -17.48
CA LEU A 383 -1.86 -5.36 -17.01
C LEU A 383 -1.03 -5.78 -15.81
N HIS A 384 -1.69 -6.31 -14.80
CA HIS A 384 -1.04 -6.77 -13.56
C HIS A 384 -1.37 -8.24 -13.31
N ALA A 385 -0.35 -8.97 -12.90
CA ALA A 385 -0.43 -10.22 -12.18
C ALA A 385 0.21 -10.00 -10.81
N TYR A 386 -0.50 -10.26 -9.72
CA TYR A 386 -0.04 -9.97 -8.37
C TYR A 386 0.63 -11.16 -7.68
N ALA A 387 0.37 -12.38 -8.16
CA ALA A 387 0.96 -13.62 -7.66
C ALA A 387 1.33 -14.54 -8.83
N ALA A 388 2.40 -14.18 -9.54
CA ALA A 388 2.92 -14.96 -10.65
C ALA A 388 3.86 -16.09 -10.17
N ASP A 389 4.07 -17.09 -11.02
CA ASP A 389 4.96 -18.21 -10.70
C ASP A 389 6.42 -17.75 -10.50
N PRO A 390 7.14 -18.33 -9.52
CA PRO A 390 8.58 -18.09 -9.38
C PRO A 390 9.33 -18.45 -10.67
N GLY A 391 10.08 -17.49 -11.21
CA GLY A 391 10.83 -17.66 -12.45
C GLY A 391 10.04 -17.37 -13.72
N VAL A 392 8.84 -16.79 -13.61
CA VAL A 392 8.14 -16.25 -14.78
C VAL A 392 8.99 -15.19 -15.48
N GLU A 393 9.14 -15.32 -16.79
CA GLU A 393 9.84 -14.32 -17.59
C GLU A 393 8.90 -13.15 -17.90
N ALA A 394 9.42 -11.94 -17.77
CA ALA A 394 8.66 -10.70 -17.90
C ALA A 394 7.84 -10.67 -19.21
N GLU A 395 8.51 -10.90 -20.35
CA GLU A 395 7.85 -10.86 -21.66
C GLU A 395 6.82 -11.99 -21.86
N ALA A 396 7.07 -13.18 -21.29
CA ALA A 396 6.13 -14.28 -21.34
C ALA A 396 4.85 -13.97 -20.53
N ALA A 397 5.00 -13.38 -19.35
CA ALA A 397 3.88 -12.90 -18.55
C ALA A 397 3.06 -11.84 -19.30
N ALA A 398 3.73 -10.89 -19.98
CA ALA A 398 3.06 -9.89 -20.80
C ALA A 398 2.23 -10.51 -21.92
N ASP A 399 2.79 -11.47 -22.66
CA ASP A 399 2.10 -12.14 -23.77
C ASP A 399 0.88 -12.93 -23.27
N GLN A 400 1.03 -13.65 -22.16
CA GLN A 400 -0.07 -14.39 -21.54
C GLN A 400 -1.18 -13.45 -21.04
N MET A 401 -0.84 -12.41 -20.28
CA MET A 401 -1.82 -11.43 -19.79
C MET A 401 -2.56 -10.73 -20.94
N TRP A 402 -1.87 -10.41 -22.05
CA TRP A 402 -2.50 -9.82 -23.22
C TRP A 402 -3.46 -10.79 -23.93
N SER A 403 -3.08 -12.07 -24.00
CA SER A 403 -3.93 -13.15 -24.53
C SER A 403 -5.20 -13.34 -23.69
N GLU A 404 -5.05 -13.36 -22.36
CA GLU A 404 -6.17 -13.44 -21.41
C GLU A 404 -7.09 -12.22 -21.53
N LEU A 405 -6.52 -11.02 -21.63
CA LEU A 405 -7.28 -9.79 -21.88
C LEU A 405 -8.05 -9.88 -23.20
N SER A 406 -7.45 -10.40 -24.27
CA SER A 406 -8.11 -10.55 -25.58
C SER A 406 -9.30 -11.51 -25.54
N GLY A 407 -9.32 -12.45 -24.59
CA GLY A 407 -10.47 -13.30 -24.32
C GLY A 407 -11.63 -12.58 -23.61
N ILE A 408 -11.35 -11.51 -22.86
CA ILE A 408 -12.35 -10.70 -22.13
C ILE A 408 -12.80 -9.50 -22.97
N TRP A 409 -11.84 -8.73 -23.49
CA TRP A 409 -12.02 -7.60 -24.37
C TRP A 409 -11.65 -8.01 -25.79
N ARG A 410 -12.66 -8.38 -26.58
CA ARG A 410 -12.46 -8.83 -27.96
C ARG A 410 -11.59 -7.87 -28.76
N GLU A 411 -11.73 -6.56 -28.50
CA GLU A 411 -10.94 -5.53 -29.17
C GLU A 411 -9.44 -5.63 -28.97
N ALA A 412 -8.97 -6.11 -27.82
CA ALA A 412 -7.54 -6.29 -27.56
C ALA A 412 -6.90 -7.31 -28.53
N GLY A 413 -7.69 -8.26 -29.06
CA GLY A 413 -7.22 -9.28 -30.00
C GLY A 413 -6.85 -8.76 -31.39
N TRP A 414 -7.25 -7.54 -31.76
CA TRP A 414 -6.87 -6.91 -33.05
C TRP A 414 -6.19 -5.55 -32.88
N MET A 415 -5.86 -5.16 -31.65
CA MET A 415 -5.04 -3.99 -31.35
C MET A 415 -3.57 -4.32 -31.59
N ARG A 416 -2.82 -3.38 -32.18
CA ARG A 416 -1.37 -3.54 -32.37
C ARG A 416 -0.64 -2.80 -31.27
N THR A 417 0.26 -3.50 -30.59
CA THR A 417 1.20 -2.91 -29.64
C THR A 417 2.24 -2.08 -30.40
N VAL A 418 2.26 -0.78 -30.11
CA VAL A 418 3.27 0.18 -30.59
C VAL A 418 4.54 0.04 -29.75
N GLU A 419 4.38 0.01 -28.43
CA GLU A 419 5.48 -0.15 -27.49
C GLU A 419 5.01 -0.86 -26.22
N ARG A 420 5.95 -1.51 -25.53
CA ARG A 420 5.70 -2.24 -24.29
C ARG A 420 6.79 -1.97 -23.26
N ASP A 421 6.39 -1.84 -22.00
CA ASP A 421 7.25 -1.82 -20.82
C ASP A 421 6.81 -2.93 -19.86
N THR A 422 7.69 -3.88 -19.58
CA THR A 422 7.38 -5.06 -18.79
C THR A 422 8.38 -5.25 -17.66
N ARG A 423 7.92 -5.73 -16.51
CA ARG A 423 8.76 -5.99 -15.34
C ARG A 423 8.20 -7.07 -14.43
N ILE A 424 9.09 -7.63 -13.62
CA ILE A 424 8.76 -8.49 -12.49
C ILE A 424 9.30 -7.84 -11.20
N GLY A 425 8.52 -7.87 -10.12
CA GLY A 425 8.94 -7.40 -8.79
C GLY A 425 8.80 -8.49 -7.72
N TYR A 426 9.58 -8.37 -6.63
CA TYR A 426 9.76 -9.41 -5.59
C TYR A 426 9.67 -8.88 -4.15
N ASP A 427 9.10 -7.69 -3.95
CA ASP A 427 9.35 -6.87 -2.77
C ASP A 427 8.11 -6.63 -1.88
N ALA A 428 7.02 -7.35 -2.13
CA ALA A 428 5.82 -7.31 -1.29
C ALA A 428 5.92 -8.30 -0.12
N PRO A 429 5.53 -7.90 1.12
CA PRO A 429 5.56 -8.80 2.28
C PRO A 429 4.52 -9.92 2.20
N SER A 430 4.91 -11.13 2.62
CA SER A 430 4.08 -12.35 2.51
C SER A 430 2.94 -12.43 3.53
N PHE A 431 3.17 -11.90 4.73
CA PHE A 431 2.29 -12.10 5.88
C PHE A 431 1.89 -13.59 6.08
N GLY A 432 2.88 -14.47 5.94
CA GLY A 432 2.67 -15.92 5.98
C GLY A 432 2.06 -16.44 7.28
N VAL A 433 1.55 -17.67 7.21
CA VAL A 433 0.93 -18.38 8.35
C VAL A 433 1.83 -18.37 9.60
N GLY A 434 1.27 -17.93 10.73
CA GLY A 434 1.92 -17.89 12.04
C GLY A 434 2.96 -16.78 12.20
N SER A 435 3.08 -15.86 11.23
CA SER A 435 4.16 -14.87 11.24
C SER A 435 3.92 -13.68 12.19
N ASP A 436 2.69 -13.41 12.65
CA ASP A 436 2.38 -12.15 13.31
C ASP A 436 3.17 -11.93 14.60
N ALA A 437 3.24 -12.93 15.48
CA ALA A 437 3.89 -12.79 16.78
C ALA A 437 5.41 -12.63 16.68
N ALA A 438 6.01 -13.21 15.63
CA ALA A 438 7.44 -13.16 15.37
C ALA A 438 7.85 -11.90 14.61
N ARG A 439 6.98 -11.36 13.76
CA ARG A 439 7.21 -10.14 12.99
C ARG A 439 7.62 -8.97 13.90
N PRO A 440 8.67 -8.22 13.55
CA PRO A 440 9.13 -7.11 14.37
C PRO A 440 8.13 -5.96 14.34
N GLY A 441 8.01 -5.26 15.47
CA GLY A 441 7.23 -4.03 15.59
C GLY A 441 8.06 -2.78 15.26
N VAL A 442 7.38 -1.64 15.21
CA VAL A 442 8.00 -0.32 14.97
C VAL A 442 9.07 0.02 16.02
N ILE A 443 8.80 -0.29 17.29
CA ILE A 443 9.73 -0.08 18.41
C ILE A 443 10.60 -1.33 18.53
N THR A 444 11.92 -1.16 18.40
CA THR A 444 12.89 -2.25 18.55
C THR A 444 13.37 -2.37 19.99
N GLY A 445 14.14 -3.43 20.29
CA GLY A 445 14.84 -3.55 21.56
C GLY A 445 16.06 -2.63 21.69
N ALA A 446 16.41 -1.86 20.66
CA ALA A 446 17.57 -0.98 20.64
C ALA A 446 17.11 0.48 20.78
N ASP A 447 17.52 1.14 21.87
CA ASP A 447 16.96 2.43 22.28
C ASP A 447 17.38 3.60 21.36
N GLY A 448 16.59 3.88 20.32
CA GLY A 448 16.90 4.91 19.31
C GLY A 448 16.88 4.38 17.88
N LEU A 449 16.71 3.06 17.70
CA LEU A 449 16.45 2.42 16.42
C LEU A 449 14.98 2.06 16.28
N PHE A 450 14.38 2.47 15.16
CA PHE A 450 12.98 2.23 14.84
C PHE A 450 12.83 1.61 13.45
N LEU A 451 11.77 0.84 13.25
CA LEU A 451 11.42 0.26 11.95
C LEU A 451 10.16 0.95 11.41
N ALA A 452 10.11 1.21 10.12
CA ALA A 452 8.92 1.71 9.44
C ALA A 452 8.76 1.03 8.07
N GLY A 453 7.53 0.81 7.66
CA GLY A 453 7.20 0.05 6.44
C GLY A 453 5.82 -0.57 6.53
N ASP A 454 5.39 -1.23 5.46
CA ASP A 454 4.17 -2.04 5.43
C ASP A 454 4.39 -3.48 5.95
N TRP A 455 5.64 -3.90 6.03
CA TRP A 455 6.03 -5.21 6.54
C TRP A 455 6.14 -5.26 8.06
N VAL A 456 6.08 -4.12 8.75
CA VAL A 456 6.19 -4.08 10.22
C VAL A 456 4.87 -4.46 10.90
N ARG A 457 4.96 -5.07 12.07
CA ARG A 457 3.80 -5.46 12.87
C ARG A 457 3.11 -4.24 13.47
N MET A 458 1.82 -4.07 13.17
CA MET A 458 1.01 -2.94 13.64
C MET A 458 0.01 -3.32 14.75
N PRO A 459 -0.23 -2.42 15.72
CA PRO A 459 -1.17 -2.66 16.82
C PRO A 459 -2.65 -2.38 16.45
N PHE A 460 -2.93 -1.94 15.22
CA PHE A 460 -4.25 -1.62 14.71
C PHE A 460 -4.37 -1.97 13.22
N PRO A 461 -5.61 -2.08 12.66
CA PRO A 461 -5.83 -2.37 11.25
C PRO A 461 -5.20 -1.31 10.35
N SER A 462 -4.34 -1.76 9.45
CA SER A 462 -3.70 -0.94 8.42
C SER A 462 -3.18 -1.88 7.33
N ALA A 463 -3.09 -1.41 6.09
CA ALA A 463 -2.57 -2.20 4.97
C ALA A 463 -1.80 -1.29 3.99
N LEU A 464 -0.92 -1.89 3.19
CA LEU A 464 -0.26 -1.26 2.04
C LEU A 464 0.33 0.13 2.36
N MET A 465 0.07 1.13 1.51
CA MET A 465 0.56 2.51 1.65
C MET A 465 0.20 3.15 2.99
N GLU A 466 -1.01 2.89 3.50
CA GLU A 466 -1.45 3.40 4.80
C GLU A 466 -0.63 2.84 5.95
N ARG A 467 -0.27 1.55 5.88
CA ARG A 467 0.57 0.93 6.90
C ARG A 467 1.97 1.53 6.92
N SER A 468 2.56 1.79 5.75
CA SER A 468 3.85 2.49 5.62
C SER A 468 3.82 3.87 6.28
N ALA A 469 2.79 4.68 6.01
CA ALA A 469 2.65 6.00 6.62
C ALA A 469 2.35 5.92 8.14
N ALA A 470 1.50 4.99 8.54
CA ALA A 470 1.10 4.81 9.94
C ALA A 470 2.26 4.30 10.82
N SER A 471 3.08 3.38 10.33
CA SER A 471 4.25 2.88 11.06
C SER A 471 5.31 3.96 11.25
N ALA A 472 5.56 4.76 10.20
CA ALA A 472 6.41 5.94 10.29
C ALA A 472 5.88 6.96 11.33
N ALA A 473 4.57 7.21 11.37
CA ALA A 473 3.98 8.09 12.38
C ALA A 473 4.18 7.54 13.82
N ILE A 474 4.14 6.22 14.03
CA ILE A 474 4.47 5.61 15.34
C ILE A 474 5.95 5.80 15.67
N ALA A 475 6.85 5.56 14.72
CA ALA A 475 8.31 5.71 14.91
C ALA A 475 8.65 7.15 15.32
N THR A 476 8.14 8.13 14.58
CA THR A 476 8.35 9.55 14.88
C THR A 476 7.77 9.94 16.24
N ASN A 477 6.59 9.44 16.60
CA ASN A 477 6.00 9.71 17.91
C ASN A 477 6.84 9.15 19.07
N ALA A 478 7.49 7.99 18.88
CA ALA A 478 8.39 7.44 19.87
C ALA A 478 9.62 8.34 20.07
N ILE A 479 10.19 8.88 18.99
CA ILE A 479 11.28 9.86 19.03
C ILE A 479 10.83 11.14 19.74
N LEU A 480 9.74 11.77 19.29
CA LEU A 480 9.24 13.04 19.81
C LEU A 480 8.88 12.97 21.30
N ARG A 481 8.34 11.83 21.75
CA ARG A 481 8.00 11.61 23.16
C ARG A 481 9.22 11.73 24.08
N ARG A 482 10.42 11.31 23.64
CA ARG A 482 11.65 11.41 24.44
C ARG A 482 12.05 12.86 24.72
N TYR A 483 11.65 13.78 23.85
CA TYR A 483 11.96 15.20 23.96
C TYR A 483 10.78 16.01 24.52
N GLY A 484 9.73 15.34 25.03
CA GLY A 484 8.53 16.01 25.52
C GLY A 484 7.79 16.81 24.43
N VAL A 485 8.00 16.48 23.16
CA VAL A 485 7.38 17.19 22.04
C VAL A 485 6.01 16.61 21.75
N ARG A 486 5.08 17.49 21.39
CA ARG A 486 3.72 17.13 20.99
C ARG A 486 3.73 15.99 19.95
N PRO A 487 2.96 14.91 20.11
CA PRO A 487 2.94 13.83 19.14
C PRO A 487 2.23 14.24 17.84
N ASN A 488 2.52 13.52 16.76
CA ASN A 488 1.76 13.47 15.53
C ASN A 488 0.46 12.67 15.75
N GLN A 489 -0.60 13.13 15.08
CA GLN A 489 -1.88 12.44 15.09
C GLN A 489 -1.76 11.15 14.29
N VAL A 490 -2.19 10.03 14.87
CA VAL A 490 -2.32 8.74 14.18
C VAL A 490 -3.79 8.39 14.07
N PHE A 491 -4.21 7.99 12.87
CA PHE A 491 -5.57 7.58 12.57
C PHE A 491 -5.65 6.09 12.23
N SER A 492 -6.86 5.54 12.31
CA SER A 492 -7.21 4.21 11.82
C SER A 492 -8.71 4.18 11.53
N ILE A 493 -9.15 3.23 10.71
CA ILE A 493 -10.55 2.80 10.72
C ILE A 493 -10.95 2.28 12.12
N PRO A 494 -12.24 2.04 12.42
CA PRO A 494 -12.64 1.41 13.68
C PRO A 494 -11.80 0.17 14.00
N PRO A 495 -11.10 0.11 15.15
CA PRO A 495 -10.08 -0.91 15.41
C PRO A 495 -10.63 -2.31 15.72
N ARG A 496 -11.96 -2.45 15.82
CA ARG A 496 -12.65 -3.71 16.11
C ARG A 496 -13.86 -3.84 15.20
N GLY A 497 -14.33 -5.06 14.94
CA GLY A 497 -15.53 -5.40 14.19
C GLY A 497 -16.82 -4.97 14.90
N LEU A 498 -17.94 -4.99 14.19
CA LEU A 498 -19.25 -4.55 14.70
C LEU A 498 -19.70 -5.36 15.91
N LEU A 499 -19.42 -6.66 15.90
CA LEU A 499 -19.83 -7.61 16.92
C LEU A 499 -18.68 -8.03 17.85
N ALA A 500 -17.55 -7.31 17.82
CA ALA A 500 -16.40 -7.63 18.66
C ALA A 500 -16.76 -7.57 20.16
N PRO A 501 -16.31 -8.54 20.99
CA PRO A 501 -16.59 -8.55 22.42
C PRO A 501 -16.16 -7.25 23.09
N ARG A 502 -17.01 -6.66 23.95
CA ARG A 502 -16.58 -5.50 24.77
C ARG A 502 -15.42 -5.95 25.66
N ARG A 503 -14.39 -5.09 25.80
CA ARG A 503 -13.32 -5.34 26.78
C ARG A 503 -13.97 -5.51 28.15
N ARG A 504 -13.71 -6.64 28.82
CA ARG A 504 -13.99 -6.78 30.25
C ARG A 504 -13.07 -5.84 31.02
#